data_AF-A0A931L7M2-F1
#
_entry.id   AF-A0A931L7M2-F1
#
_cell.length_a   1.000
_cell.length_b   1.000
_cell.length_c   1.000
_cell.angle_alpha   90.00
_cell.angle_beta   90.00
_cell.angle_gamma   90.00
#
_symmetry.space_group_name_H-M   'P 1'
#
loop_
_entity.id
_entity.type
_entity.pdbx_description
1 polymer ?
#
loop_
_entity_poly.entity_id
_entity_poly.type
_entity_poly.pdbx_seq_one_letter_code
_entity_poly.pdbx_strand_id
1 'polypeptide(L)'
;MLEQSQQEVEEAARAVQDLAATADQAASGALSDAQTAQAAAAQAREISEKLLAYADMLNSPSEIVYLLGIFVLAIFVGYYVVWSVTPALHTPLMSVTNAISSVVVVGALIALGADVSQSAAGFWPKAFGFIAVSLASVNIFGGFLVTQRMLAMYKKKAR
;
A
#
# COMPACT_ATOMS: atom_id res chain seq x y z
N MET A 1 -59.94 10.68 48.65
CA MET A 1 -60.51 10.54 47.29
C MET A 1 -59.94 11.56 46.31
N LEU A 2 -59.82 12.86 46.65
CA LEU A 2 -59.20 13.85 45.76
C LEU A 2 -57.67 13.67 45.58
N GLU A 3 -56.96 13.18 46.60
CA GLU A 3 -55.52 12.92 46.52
C GLU A 3 -55.16 11.74 45.60
N GLN A 4 -55.99 10.68 45.56
CA GLN A 4 -55.80 9.53 44.66
C GLN A 4 -56.00 9.91 43.19
N SER A 5 -56.99 10.77 42.89
CA SER A 5 -57.20 11.24 41.51
C SER A 5 -56.11 12.16 41.00
N GLN A 6 -55.35 12.83 41.88
CA GLN A 6 -54.21 13.65 41.45
C GLN A 6 -52.93 12.81 41.24
N GLN A 7 -52.73 11.76 42.05
CA GLN A 7 -51.62 10.82 41.84
C GLN A 7 -51.72 10.07 40.51
N GLU A 8 -52.91 9.59 40.12
CA GLU A 8 -53.10 8.88 38.84
C GLU A 8 -52.85 9.80 37.63
N VAL A 9 -53.21 11.08 37.73
CA VAL A 9 -52.96 12.08 36.66
C VAL A 9 -51.47 12.41 36.56
N GLU A 10 -50.76 12.49 37.69
CA GLU A 10 -49.32 12.76 37.71
C GLU A 10 -48.50 11.55 37.23
N GLU A 11 -48.93 10.33 37.56
CA GLU A 11 -48.34 9.08 37.07
C GLU A 11 -48.56 8.91 35.56
N ALA A 12 -49.77 9.22 35.05
CA ALA A 12 -50.05 9.24 33.62
C ALA A 12 -49.21 10.29 32.88
N ALA A 13 -49.00 11.48 33.47
CA ALA A 13 -48.16 12.52 32.90
C ALA A 13 -46.68 12.09 32.82
N ARG A 14 -46.14 11.44 33.85
CA ARG A 14 -44.77 10.89 33.87
C ARG A 14 -44.59 9.77 32.86
N ALA A 15 -45.55 8.86 32.73
CA ALA A 15 -45.52 7.79 31.73
C ALA A 15 -45.49 8.32 30.28
N VAL A 16 -46.22 9.40 29.99
CA VAL A 16 -46.17 10.07 28.68
C VAL A 16 -44.81 10.75 28.45
N GLN A 17 -44.21 11.33 29.49
CA GLN A 17 -42.91 11.98 29.42
C GLN A 17 -41.76 10.98 29.21
N ASP A 18 -41.82 9.82 29.84
CA ASP A 18 -40.87 8.72 29.65
C ASP A 18 -40.99 8.09 28.24
N LEU A 19 -42.22 7.99 27.71
CA LEU A 19 -42.45 7.53 26.35
C LEU A 19 -41.91 8.54 25.32
N ALA A 20 -42.04 9.84 25.59
CA ALA A 20 -41.45 10.88 24.74
C ALA A 20 -39.90 10.85 24.81
N ALA A 21 -39.32 10.67 25.99
CA ALA A 21 -37.87 10.59 26.18
C ALA A 21 -37.24 9.36 25.50
N THR A 22 -37.92 8.21 25.56
CA THR A 22 -37.47 6.99 24.85
C THR A 22 -37.60 7.11 23.34
N ALA A 23 -38.62 7.82 22.82
CA ALA A 23 -38.75 8.14 21.41
C ALA A 23 -37.62 9.07 20.91
N ASP A 24 -37.27 10.11 21.67
CA ASP A 24 -36.16 11.00 21.35
C ASP A 24 -34.79 10.29 21.40
N GLN A 25 -34.61 9.39 22.38
CA GLN A 25 -33.40 8.59 22.49
C GLN A 25 -33.27 7.61 21.31
N ALA A 26 -34.35 6.95 20.91
CA ALA A 26 -34.37 6.09 19.72
C ALA A 26 -34.10 6.88 18.43
N ALA A 27 -34.63 8.10 18.31
CA ALA A 27 -34.35 8.99 17.18
C ALA A 27 -32.88 9.41 17.12
N SER A 28 -32.27 9.73 18.27
CA SER A 28 -30.84 10.09 18.35
C SER A 28 -29.91 8.91 18.03
N GLY A 29 -30.27 7.69 18.43
CA GLY A 29 -29.54 6.46 18.08
C GLY A 29 -29.59 6.17 16.58
N ALA A 30 -30.77 6.28 15.97
CA ALA A 30 -30.94 6.10 14.53
C ALA A 30 -30.13 7.12 13.70
N LEU A 31 -29.98 8.36 14.19
CA LEU A 31 -29.14 9.38 13.55
C LEU A 31 -27.64 9.04 13.64
N SER A 32 -27.17 8.48 14.76
CA SER A 32 -25.78 8.04 14.94
C SER A 32 -25.42 6.86 14.02
N ASP A 33 -26.33 5.89 13.91
CA ASP A 33 -26.15 4.73 13.01
C ASP A 33 -26.19 5.16 11.53
N ALA A 34 -27.04 6.12 11.19
CA ALA A 34 -27.06 6.72 9.86
C ALA A 34 -25.76 7.49 9.55
N GLN A 35 -25.18 8.20 10.53
CA GLN A 35 -23.93 8.94 10.36
C GLN A 35 -22.72 8.01 10.20
N THR A 36 -22.63 6.93 10.98
CA THR A 36 -21.56 5.93 10.85
C THR A 36 -21.63 5.19 9.51
N ALA A 37 -22.84 4.84 9.06
CA ALA A 37 -23.06 4.27 7.73
C ALA A 37 -22.67 5.24 6.59
N GLN A 38 -22.97 6.54 6.74
CA GLN A 38 -22.55 7.57 5.77
C GLN A 38 -21.03 7.80 5.77
N ALA A 39 -20.37 7.76 6.93
CA ALA A 39 -18.92 7.90 7.03
C ALA A 39 -18.18 6.73 6.36
N ALA A 40 -18.64 5.49 6.59
CA ALA A 40 -18.11 4.30 5.93
C ALA A 40 -18.34 4.36 4.40
N ALA A 41 -19.53 4.82 3.97
CA ALA A 41 -19.84 5.01 2.55
C ALA A 41 -19.00 6.12 1.90
N ALA A 42 -18.68 7.19 2.62
CA ALA A 42 -17.82 8.28 2.14
C ALA A 42 -16.37 7.81 1.92
N GLN A 43 -15.82 7.04 2.86
CA GLN A 43 -14.48 6.44 2.72
C GLN A 43 -14.42 5.46 1.55
N ALA A 44 -15.44 4.62 1.38
CA ALA A 44 -15.52 3.68 0.26
C ALA A 44 -15.57 4.40 -1.10
N ARG A 45 -16.31 5.52 -1.18
CA ARG A 45 -16.36 6.36 -2.39
C ARG A 45 -15.02 7.02 -2.69
N GLU A 46 -14.33 7.55 -1.69
CA GLU A 46 -13.02 8.18 -1.87
C GLU A 46 -11.96 7.19 -2.38
N ILE A 47 -11.94 5.96 -1.84
CA ILE A 47 -11.04 4.90 -2.29
C ILE A 47 -11.37 4.50 -3.73
N SER A 48 -12.65 4.32 -4.06
CA SER A 48 -13.09 4.03 -5.42
C SER A 48 -12.72 5.13 -6.41
N GLU A 49 -12.91 6.40 -6.05
CA GLU A 49 -12.54 7.56 -6.89
C GLU A 49 -11.02 7.64 -7.10
N LYS A 50 -10.21 7.41 -6.07
CA LYS A 50 -8.75 7.34 -6.20
C LYS A 50 -8.30 6.18 -7.08
N LEU A 51 -8.91 5.00 -6.93
CA LEU A 51 -8.62 3.85 -7.80
C LEU A 51 -9.03 4.11 -9.24
N LEU A 52 -10.19 4.72 -9.46
CA LEU A 52 -10.68 5.11 -10.79
C LEU A 52 -9.78 6.18 -11.42
N ALA A 53 -9.31 7.16 -10.64
CA ALA A 53 -8.35 8.17 -11.12
C ALA A 53 -7.00 7.54 -11.49
N TYR A 54 -6.50 6.59 -10.68
CA TYR A 54 -5.32 5.79 -11.04
C TYR A 54 -5.58 4.95 -12.30
N ALA A 55 -6.75 4.34 -12.44
CA ALA A 55 -7.12 3.53 -13.60
C ALA A 55 -7.25 4.39 -14.87
N ASP A 56 -7.90 5.55 -14.81
CA ASP A 56 -8.03 6.49 -15.93
C ASP A 56 -6.69 7.10 -16.32
N MET A 57 -5.82 7.39 -15.34
CA MET A 57 -4.45 7.83 -15.62
C MET A 57 -3.69 6.73 -16.39
N LEU A 58 -3.80 5.46 -15.97
CA LEU A 58 -3.17 4.32 -16.65
C LEU A 58 -3.80 3.99 -18.02
N ASN A 59 -5.11 4.25 -18.22
CA ASN A 59 -5.83 3.97 -19.46
C ASN A 59 -5.78 5.12 -20.47
N SER A 60 -5.28 6.29 -20.09
CA SER A 60 -5.05 7.38 -21.03
C SER A 60 -3.97 6.95 -22.04
N PRO A 61 -4.25 6.98 -23.37
CA PRO A 61 -3.29 6.49 -24.37
C PRO A 61 -1.92 7.16 -24.30
N SER A 62 -1.87 8.38 -23.77
CA SER A 62 -0.64 9.14 -23.53
C SER A 62 0.26 8.52 -22.47
N GLU A 63 -0.29 7.94 -21.40
CA GLU A 63 0.51 7.43 -20.28
C GLU A 63 1.21 6.13 -20.64
N ILE A 64 0.51 5.18 -21.25
CA ILE A 64 1.16 3.95 -21.76
C ILE A 64 2.23 4.30 -22.79
N VAL A 65 1.96 5.25 -23.70
CA VAL A 65 2.95 5.73 -24.66
C VAL A 65 4.14 6.41 -23.97
N TYR A 66 3.91 7.13 -22.87
CA TYR A 66 4.96 7.75 -22.06
C TYR A 66 5.82 6.72 -21.32
N LEU A 67 5.21 5.74 -20.62
CA LEU A 67 5.92 4.64 -19.97
C LEU A 67 6.67 3.78 -20.99
N LEU A 68 6.06 3.52 -22.15
CA LEU A 68 6.71 2.81 -23.26
C LEU A 68 7.88 3.61 -23.80
N GLY A 69 7.75 4.94 -23.90
CA GLY A 69 8.82 5.85 -24.26
C GLY A 69 10.01 5.75 -23.31
N ILE A 70 9.77 5.83 -21.99
CA ILE A 70 10.81 5.64 -20.97
C ILE A 70 11.44 4.25 -21.06
N PHE A 71 10.62 3.21 -21.24
CA PHE A 71 11.09 1.83 -21.35
C PHE A 71 12.03 1.65 -22.55
N VAL A 72 11.63 2.14 -23.73
CA VAL A 72 12.45 2.08 -24.95
C VAL A 72 13.75 2.89 -24.77
N LEU A 73 13.66 4.09 -24.19
CA LEU A 73 14.85 4.91 -23.92
C LEU A 73 15.80 4.22 -22.93
N ALA A 74 15.28 3.56 -21.90
CA ALA A 74 16.06 2.80 -20.93
C ALA A 74 16.77 1.60 -21.57
N ILE A 75 16.15 0.93 -22.55
CA ILE A 75 16.81 -0.13 -23.34
C ILE A 75 18.00 0.44 -24.10
N PHE A 76 17.82 1.56 -24.81
CA PHE A 76 18.92 2.21 -25.54
C PHE A 76 20.07 2.56 -24.60
N VAL A 77 19.77 3.24 -23.47
CA VAL A 77 20.79 3.59 -22.47
C VAL A 77 21.50 2.33 -21.94
N GLY A 78 20.75 1.29 -21.59
CA GLY A 78 21.30 0.02 -21.11
C GLY A 78 22.24 -0.64 -22.12
N TYR A 79 21.86 -0.66 -23.40
CA TYR A 79 22.70 -1.19 -24.47
C TYR A 79 24.03 -0.43 -24.57
N TYR A 80 24.00 0.90 -24.66
CA TYR A 80 25.22 1.71 -24.79
C TYR A 80 26.13 1.61 -23.56
N VAL A 81 25.55 1.54 -22.35
CA VAL A 81 26.31 1.40 -21.09
C VAL A 81 27.05 0.06 -21.05
N VAL A 82 26.42 -1.04 -21.44
CA VAL A 82 27.04 -2.37 -21.41
C VAL A 82 28.04 -2.56 -22.55
N TRP A 83 27.78 -2.00 -23.74
CA TRP A 83 28.66 -2.16 -24.90
C TRP A 83 29.98 -1.37 -24.76
N SER A 84 30.01 -0.35 -23.90
CA SER A 84 31.18 0.51 -23.68
C SER A 84 32.16 0.00 -22.62
N VAL A 85 32.08 -1.28 -22.22
CA VAL A 85 32.95 -1.86 -21.18
C VAL A 85 34.12 -2.64 -21.75
N THR A 86 35.27 -2.60 -21.06
CA THR A 86 36.46 -3.36 -21.46
C THR A 86 36.20 -4.87 -21.34
N PRO A 87 36.65 -5.72 -22.29
CA PRO A 87 36.36 -7.16 -22.28
C PRO A 87 36.76 -7.91 -21.00
N ALA A 88 37.79 -7.44 -20.30
CA ALA A 88 38.22 -7.99 -19.02
C ALA A 88 37.19 -7.83 -17.88
N LEU A 89 36.18 -6.96 -18.06
CA LEU A 89 35.18 -6.64 -17.06
C LEU A 89 33.83 -7.32 -17.29
N HIS A 90 33.66 -8.16 -18.33
CA HIS A 90 32.38 -8.86 -18.55
C HIS A 90 31.97 -9.75 -17.37
N THR A 91 32.92 -10.44 -16.73
CA THR A 91 32.63 -11.29 -15.56
C THR A 91 32.25 -10.47 -14.32
N PRO A 92 32.99 -9.40 -13.95
CA PRO A 92 32.52 -8.45 -12.93
C PRO A 92 31.17 -7.80 -13.26
N LEU A 93 30.95 -7.44 -14.53
CA LEU A 93 29.72 -6.79 -14.99
C LEU A 93 28.51 -7.73 -14.85
N MET A 94 28.69 -9.02 -15.12
CA MET A 94 27.66 -10.03 -14.88
C MET A 94 27.26 -10.12 -13.40
N SER A 95 28.21 -9.98 -12.49
CA SER A 95 27.92 -9.95 -11.04
C SER A 95 27.18 -8.66 -10.63
N VAL A 96 27.54 -7.53 -11.23
CA VAL A 96 26.84 -6.25 -11.00
C VAL A 96 25.41 -6.29 -11.51
N THR A 97 25.16 -6.81 -12.71
CA THR A 97 23.79 -6.91 -13.24
C THR A 97 22.93 -7.84 -12.41
N ASN A 98 23.52 -8.89 -11.80
CA ASN A 98 22.82 -9.72 -10.83
C ASN A 98 22.39 -8.91 -9.58
N ALA A 99 23.26 -8.03 -9.06
CA ALA A 99 22.90 -7.14 -7.96
C ALA A 99 21.81 -6.13 -8.36
N ILE A 100 21.92 -5.50 -9.54
CA ILE A 100 20.96 -4.51 -10.05
C ILE A 100 19.57 -5.10 -10.26
N SER A 101 19.48 -6.36 -10.68
CA SER A 101 18.18 -7.05 -10.86
C SER A 101 17.35 -7.12 -9.57
N SER A 102 17.97 -6.89 -8.41
CA SER A 102 17.31 -6.83 -7.10
C SER A 102 16.44 -5.60 -6.87
N VAL A 103 16.20 -4.76 -7.89
CA VAL A 103 15.22 -3.65 -7.86
C VAL A 103 13.81 -4.10 -7.44
N VAL A 104 13.52 -5.41 -7.58
CA VAL A 104 12.32 -6.08 -7.07
C VAL A 104 12.05 -5.81 -5.57
N VAL A 105 13.08 -5.48 -4.79
CA VAL A 105 12.93 -5.08 -3.38
C VAL A 105 11.92 -3.92 -3.19
N VAL A 106 11.83 -3.00 -4.15
CA VAL A 106 10.88 -1.88 -4.10
C VAL A 106 9.43 -2.40 -4.10
N GLY A 107 9.13 -3.36 -4.98
CA GLY A 107 7.81 -4.01 -5.02
C GLY A 107 7.51 -4.80 -3.74
N ALA A 108 8.52 -5.48 -3.20
CA ALA A 108 8.39 -6.21 -1.94
C ALA A 108 8.10 -5.29 -0.74
N LEU A 109 8.73 -4.12 -0.67
CA LEU A 109 8.47 -3.10 0.35
C LEU A 109 7.07 -2.51 0.23
N ILE A 110 6.58 -2.28 -0.99
CA ILE A 110 5.19 -1.83 -1.21
C ILE A 110 4.21 -2.90 -0.70
N ALA A 111 4.46 -4.18 -0.98
CA ALA A 111 3.61 -5.28 -0.49
C ALA A 111 3.62 -5.41 1.04
N LEU A 112 4.76 -5.09 1.68
CA LEU A 112 4.95 -5.13 3.13
C LEU A 112 4.27 -3.93 3.83
N GLY A 113 4.36 -2.74 3.22
CA GLY A 113 3.81 -1.49 3.73
C GLY A 113 2.36 -1.22 3.33
N ALA A 114 1.78 -2.01 2.42
CA ALA A 114 0.37 -1.94 2.10
C ALA A 114 -0.47 -2.29 3.33
N ASP A 115 -1.37 -1.39 3.71
CA ASP A 115 -2.25 -1.56 4.86
C ASP A 115 -3.40 -2.52 4.49
N VAL A 116 -3.08 -3.82 4.36
CA VAL A 116 -4.04 -4.89 4.00
C VAL A 116 -4.98 -5.25 5.17
N SER A 117 -5.21 -4.29 6.07
CA SER A 117 -5.92 -4.44 7.33
C SER A 117 -7.44 -4.60 7.16
N GLN A 118 -7.97 -4.45 5.93
CA GLN A 118 -9.40 -4.60 5.63
C GLN A 118 -9.76 -5.85 4.82
N SER A 119 -8.79 -6.68 4.41
CA SER A 119 -9.08 -7.93 3.69
C SER A 119 -8.80 -9.12 4.61
N ALA A 120 -9.70 -10.10 4.64
CA ALA A 120 -9.58 -11.37 5.39
C ALA A 120 -8.29 -12.19 5.08
N ALA A 121 -7.44 -11.71 4.17
CA ALA A 121 -6.15 -12.25 3.78
C ALA A 121 -4.93 -11.46 4.33
N GLY A 122 -5.10 -10.52 5.27
CA GLY A 122 -4.07 -9.56 5.68
C GLY A 122 -2.72 -10.11 6.17
N PHE A 123 -2.63 -11.41 6.52
CA PHE A 123 -1.38 -12.06 6.88
C PHE A 123 -0.51 -12.43 5.67
N TRP A 124 -1.10 -12.94 4.58
CA TRP A 124 -0.34 -13.52 3.46
C TRP A 124 0.51 -12.50 2.70
N PRO A 125 0.00 -11.31 2.32
CA PRO A 125 0.81 -10.31 1.62
C PRO A 125 1.98 -9.81 2.46
N LYS A 126 1.79 -9.64 3.77
CA LYS A 126 2.85 -9.23 4.70
C LYS A 126 3.91 -10.33 4.86
N ALA A 127 3.49 -11.59 4.96
CA ALA A 127 4.40 -12.73 5.03
C ALA A 127 5.23 -12.89 3.73
N PHE A 128 4.58 -12.85 2.57
CA PHE A 128 5.28 -12.91 1.28
C PHE A 128 6.16 -11.68 1.04
N GLY A 129 5.72 -10.49 1.43
CA GLY A 129 6.53 -9.26 1.40
C GLY A 129 7.80 -9.40 2.25
N PHE A 130 7.67 -9.91 3.48
CA PHE A 130 8.80 -10.15 4.37
C PHE A 130 9.81 -11.16 3.81
N ILE A 131 9.33 -12.27 3.26
CA ILE A 131 10.17 -13.28 2.60
C ILE A 131 10.84 -12.66 1.37
N ALA A 132 10.10 -11.91 0.54
CA ALA A 132 10.62 -11.28 -0.65
C ALA A 132 11.70 -10.23 -0.34
N VAL A 133 11.53 -9.40 0.69
CA VAL A 133 12.56 -8.45 1.14
C VAL A 133 13.80 -9.19 1.65
N SER A 134 13.61 -10.29 2.40
CA SER A 134 14.73 -11.10 2.90
C SER A 134 15.54 -11.71 1.75
N LEU A 135 14.88 -12.32 0.76
CA LEU A 135 15.52 -12.89 -0.42
C LEU A 135 16.18 -11.83 -1.31
N ALA A 136 15.51 -10.69 -1.53
CA ALA A 136 16.07 -9.58 -2.28
C ALA A 136 17.34 -9.01 -1.61
N SER A 137 17.34 -8.92 -0.28
CA SER A 137 18.51 -8.46 0.48
C SER A 137 19.73 -9.38 0.27
N VAL A 138 19.53 -10.69 0.26
CA VAL A 138 20.63 -11.65 -0.02
C VAL A 138 21.20 -11.42 -1.42
N ASN A 139 20.36 -11.17 -2.43
CA ASN A 139 20.83 -10.93 -3.80
C ASN A 139 21.58 -9.58 -3.92
N ILE A 140 21.12 -8.53 -3.23
CA ILE A 140 21.81 -7.24 -3.14
C ILE A 140 23.20 -7.43 -2.53
N PHE A 141 23.26 -7.92 -1.29
CA PHE A 141 24.53 -8.02 -0.56
C PHE A 141 25.48 -9.03 -1.19
N GLY A 142 24.97 -10.18 -1.62
CA GLY A 142 25.75 -11.22 -2.29
C GLY A 142 26.33 -10.73 -3.62
N GLY A 143 25.51 -10.09 -4.46
CA GLY A 143 25.94 -9.54 -5.74
C GLY A 143 27.02 -8.46 -5.59
N PHE A 144 26.87 -7.55 -4.63
CA PHE A 144 27.90 -6.51 -4.39
C PHE A 144 29.18 -7.05 -3.75
N LEU A 145 29.09 -8.00 -2.82
CA LEU A 145 30.28 -8.57 -2.15
C LEU A 145 31.14 -9.40 -3.12
N VAL A 146 30.51 -10.21 -3.98
CA VAL A 146 31.19 -10.97 -5.03
C VAL A 146 31.84 -10.02 -6.04
N THR A 147 31.11 -8.98 -6.48
CA THR A 147 31.65 -7.96 -7.38
C THR A 147 32.88 -7.28 -6.79
N GLN A 148 32.84 -6.86 -5.52
CA GLN A 148 33.98 -6.23 -4.86
C GLN A 148 35.19 -7.16 -4.79
N ARG A 149 34.98 -8.44 -4.49
CA ARG A 149 36.05 -9.45 -4.51
C ARG A 149 36.63 -9.62 -5.92
N MET A 150 35.79 -9.63 -6.95
CA MET A 150 36.23 -9.71 -8.35
C MET A 150 37.04 -8.48 -8.77
N LEU A 151 36.59 -7.28 -8.44
CA LEU A 151 37.28 -6.03 -8.77
C LEU A 151 38.56 -5.83 -7.94
N ALA A 152 38.61 -6.35 -6.71
CA ALA A 152 39.80 -6.30 -5.87
C ALA A 152 40.98 -7.08 -6.49
N MET A 153 40.72 -8.10 -7.30
CA MET A 153 41.77 -8.84 -8.01
C MET A 153 42.43 -8.05 -9.15
N TYR A 154 41.81 -6.95 -9.61
CA TYR A 154 42.38 -6.05 -10.62
C TYR A 154 43.15 -4.87 -9.99
N LYS A 155 43.12 -4.71 -8.66
CA LYS A 155 43.95 -3.71 -7.98
C LYS A 155 45.39 -4.18 -7.96
N LYS A 156 46.27 -3.42 -8.61
CA LYS A 156 47.73 -3.64 -8.58
C LYS A 156 48.20 -3.60 -7.12
N LYS A 157 48.96 -4.61 -6.69
CA LYS A 157 49.57 -4.66 -5.36
C LYS A 157 50.32 -3.34 -5.14
N ALA A 158 49.93 -2.57 -4.13
CA ALA A 158 50.71 -1.41 -3.71
C ALA A 158 52.12 -1.95 -3.39
N ARG A 159 53.11 -1.49 -4.17
CA ARG A 159 54.52 -1.79 -3.91
C ARG A 159 54.95 -1.11 -2.62
#